data_AF-A0A7Y3GJ69-F1
#
_entry.id   AF-A0A7Y3GJ69-F1
#
_cell.length_a   1.000
_cell.length_b   1.000
_cell.length_c   1.000
_cell.angle_alpha   90.00
_cell.angle_beta   90.00
_cell.angle_gamma   90.00
#
_symmetry.space_group_name_H-M   'P 1'
#
loop_
_entity.id
_entity.type
_entity.pdbx_description
1 polymer ?
#
loop_
_entity_poly.entity_id
_entity_poly.type
_entity_poly.pdbx_seq_one_letter_code
_entity_poly.pdbx_strand_id
1 'polypeptide(L)'
;MSDIDQPAITRKGEELDALKIEAFLRDAIAGLPADMAIQQFPRGHSNLTYLIAFGDRELVLRRPPFGTKAKTAHDMGREFRILSALKEAYPYCP
;
A
#
# COMPACT_ATOMS: atom_id res chain seq x y z
N MET A 1 -4.34 -20.77 -15.04
CA MET A 1 -4.06 -20.52 -13.60
C MET A 1 -3.63 -19.07 -13.50
N SER A 2 -4.31 -18.26 -12.70
CA SER A 2 -4.30 -16.79 -12.83
C SER A 2 -2.92 -16.18 -12.54
N ASP A 3 -2.42 -15.35 -13.45
CA ASP A 3 -1.19 -14.54 -13.35
C ASP A 3 -1.28 -13.38 -12.32
N ILE A 4 -2.01 -13.59 -11.22
CA ILE A 4 -2.20 -12.58 -10.17
C ILE A 4 -0.93 -12.52 -9.31
N ASP A 5 -0.39 -11.32 -9.13
CA ASP A 5 0.79 -11.11 -8.31
C ASP A 5 0.50 -11.47 -6.85
N GLN A 6 1.45 -12.16 -6.21
CA GLN A 6 1.30 -12.67 -4.85
C GLN A 6 2.23 -11.92 -3.91
N PRO A 7 1.76 -11.54 -2.72
CA PRO A 7 2.60 -10.88 -1.73
C PRO A 7 3.67 -11.85 -1.22
N ALA A 8 4.90 -11.37 -1.13
CA ALA A 8 6.07 -12.12 -0.70
C ALA A 8 6.82 -11.36 0.41
N ILE A 9 7.91 -11.96 0.88
CA ILE A 9 8.82 -11.32 1.82
C ILE A 9 9.33 -10.00 1.20
N THR A 10 9.32 -8.94 2.00
CA THR A 10 9.77 -7.62 1.56
C THR A 10 11.23 -7.65 1.11
N ARG A 11 11.52 -6.99 -0.02
CA ARG A 11 12.87 -6.88 -0.56
C ARG A 11 13.77 -6.10 0.39
N LYS A 12 15.02 -6.52 0.48
CA LYS A 12 16.02 -5.90 1.35
C LYS A 12 16.21 -4.42 0.99
N GLY A 13 16.11 -3.53 1.99
CA GLY A 13 16.20 -2.08 1.84
C GLY A 13 14.88 -1.41 1.43
N GLU A 14 13.80 -2.18 1.29
CA GLU A 14 12.46 -1.68 1.02
C GLU A 14 11.48 -1.95 2.18
N GLU A 15 12.00 -2.24 3.37
CA GLU A 15 11.21 -2.50 4.56
C GLU A 15 10.49 -1.25 5.06
N LEU A 16 9.27 -1.45 5.57
CA LEU A 16 8.53 -0.42 6.28
C LEU A 16 8.82 -0.52 7.78
N ASP A 17 8.83 0.63 8.45
CA ASP A 17 8.85 0.69 9.92
C ASP A 17 7.46 0.26 10.45
N ALA A 18 7.35 -1.01 10.84
CA ALA A 18 6.08 -1.61 11.24
C ALA A 18 5.37 -0.84 12.36
N LEU A 19 6.12 -0.37 13.37
CA LEU A 19 5.53 0.37 14.50
C LEU A 19 4.93 1.70 14.05
N LYS A 20 5.63 2.43 13.16
CA LYS A 20 5.10 3.69 12.62
C LYS A 20 3.87 3.47 11.73
N ILE A 21 3.90 2.43 10.89
CA ILE A 21 2.76 2.09 10.02
C ILE A 21 1.56 1.68 10.85
N GLU A 22 1.74 0.82 11.85
CA GLU A 22 0.66 0.37 12.72
C GLU A 22 0.02 1.54 13.46
N ALA A 23 0.83 2.41 14.09
CA ALA A 23 0.33 3.57 14.80
C ALA A 23 -0.48 4.50 13.89
N PHE A 24 0.04 4.79 12.69
CA PHE A 24 -0.67 5.62 11.70
C PHE A 24 -1.99 4.99 11.24
N LEU A 25 -2.00 3.69 10.95
CA LEU A 25 -3.20 3.00 10.47
C LEU A 25 -4.27 2.88 11.54
N ARG A 26 -3.89 2.66 12.80
CA ARG A 26 -4.83 2.61 13.94
C ARG A 26 -5.48 3.96 14.22
N ASP A 27 -4.75 5.06 14.01
CA ASP A 27 -5.28 6.41 14.12
C ASP A 27 -6.26 6.72 12.97
N ALA A 28 -5.91 6.31 11.74
CA ALA A 28 -6.71 6.60 10.55
C ALA A 28 -7.94 5.67 10.37
N ILE A 29 -7.88 4.43 10.86
CA ILE A 29 -8.89 3.40 10.63
C ILE A 29 -9.30 2.77 11.96
N ALA A 30 -10.51 3.09 12.41
CA ALA A 30 -11.08 2.49 13.60
C ALA A 30 -11.35 0.98 13.41
N GLY A 31 -11.15 0.22 14.50
CA GLY A 31 -11.52 -1.19 14.57
C GLY A 31 -10.57 -2.16 13.84
N LEU A 32 -9.31 -1.78 13.61
CA LEU A 32 -8.31 -2.73 13.10
C LEU A 32 -7.97 -3.81 14.15
N PRO A 33 -7.94 -5.10 13.78
CA PRO A 33 -7.47 -6.19 14.64
C PRO A 33 -6.06 -6.00 15.22
N ALA A 34 -5.68 -6.86 16.17
CA ALA A 34 -4.41 -6.71 16.91
C ALA A 34 -3.17 -7.04 16.06
N ASP A 35 -3.15 -8.18 15.40
CA ASP A 35 -1.92 -8.66 14.75
C ASP A 35 -1.75 -8.07 13.35
N MET A 36 -0.72 -7.25 13.16
CA MET A 36 -0.35 -6.67 11.87
C MET A 36 0.77 -7.48 11.20
N ALA A 37 0.58 -7.86 9.95
CA ALA A 37 1.63 -8.43 9.09
C ALA A 37 1.85 -7.55 7.85
N ILE A 38 3.11 -7.43 7.42
CA ILE A 38 3.49 -6.68 6.23
C ILE A 38 4.17 -7.63 5.25
N GLN A 39 3.67 -7.64 4.01
CA GLN A 39 4.27 -8.33 2.88
C GLN A 39 4.34 -7.39 1.68
N GLN A 40 5.14 -7.71 0.68
CA GLN A 40 5.33 -6.88 -0.50
C GLN A 40 4.88 -7.59 -1.77
N PHE A 41 4.17 -6.88 -2.64
CA PHE A 41 3.94 -7.33 -4.01
C PHE A 41 5.22 -7.07 -4.83
N PRO A 42 5.90 -8.12 -5.32
CA PRO A 42 7.22 -7.99 -5.93
C PRO A 42 7.17 -7.40 -7.35
N ARG A 43 6.02 -7.46 -8.04
CA ARG A 43 5.90 -6.95 -9.41
C ARG A 43 5.55 -5.47 -9.41
N GLY A 44 6.05 -4.77 -10.43
CA GLY A 44 5.88 -3.32 -10.59
C GLY A 44 7.09 -2.54 -10.06
N HIS A 45 7.56 -1.59 -10.87
CA HIS A 45 8.74 -0.78 -10.55
C HIS A 45 8.40 0.69 -10.27
N SER A 46 7.19 1.14 -10.60
CA SER A 46 6.80 2.55 -10.43
C SER A 46 6.53 2.88 -8.97
N ASN A 47 5.71 2.10 -8.26
CA ASN A 47 5.47 2.29 -6.83
C ASN A 47 5.66 0.96 -6.09
N LEU A 48 6.16 1.05 -4.87
CA LEU A 48 6.21 -0.09 -3.96
C LEU A 48 4.80 -0.32 -3.41
N THR A 49 4.35 -1.56 -3.50
CA THR A 49 3.01 -1.97 -3.07
C THR A 49 3.15 -3.06 -2.02
N TYR A 50 2.44 -2.89 -0.91
CA TYR A 50 2.50 -3.78 0.24
C TYR A 50 1.10 -4.26 0.59
N LEU A 51 1.01 -5.52 1.00
CA LEU A 51 -0.13 -6.04 1.72
C LEU A 51 0.09 -5.78 3.21
N ILE A 52 -0.85 -5.10 3.84
CA ILE A 52 -0.93 -4.95 5.29
C ILE A 52 -2.14 -5.76 5.76
N ALA A 53 -1.89 -6.87 6.46
CA ALA A 53 -2.93 -7.72 6.99
C ALA A 53 -3.12 -7.46 8.49
N PHE A 54 -4.38 -7.27 8.90
CA PHE A 54 -4.82 -7.23 10.29
C PHE A 54 -5.87 -8.32 10.49
N GLY A 55 -5.47 -9.52 10.91
CA GLY A 55 -6.39 -10.66 11.03
C GLY A 55 -7.10 -10.98 9.71
N ASP A 56 -8.42 -10.79 9.67
CA ASP A 56 -9.28 -10.98 8.50
C ASP A 56 -9.40 -9.74 7.60
N ARG A 57 -8.77 -8.63 7.97
CA ARG A 57 -8.81 -7.38 7.22
C ARG A 57 -7.51 -7.12 6.48
N GLU A 58 -7.60 -6.97 5.16
CA GLU A 58 -6.47 -6.69 4.29
C GLU A 58 -6.51 -5.25 3.75
N LEU A 59 -5.35 -4.61 3.71
CA LEU A 59 -5.16 -3.27 3.17
C LEU A 59 -4.01 -3.28 2.15
N VAL A 60 -4.13 -2.48 1.10
CA VAL A 60 -3.05 -2.24 0.15
C VAL A 60 -2.41 -0.89 0.46
N LEU A 61 -1.12 -0.89 0.81
CA LEU A 61 -0.33 0.32 1.00
C LEU A 61 0.54 0.54 -0.24
N ARG A 62 0.42 1.72 -0.84
CA ARG A 62 1.24 2.14 -1.99
C ARG A 62 2.10 3.32 -1.62
N ARG A 63 3.37 3.29 -2.01
CA ARG A 63 4.28 4.42 -1.84
C ARG A 63 5.31 4.52 -2.97
N PRO A 64 5.92 5.70 -3.13
CA PRO A 64 7.08 5.85 -3.99
C PRO A 64 8.28 5.02 -3.46
N PRO A 65 9.22 4.57 -4.33
CA PRO A 65 10.44 3.88 -3.94
C PRO A 65 11.28 4.60 -2.85
N PHE A 66 12.22 3.93 -2.22
CA PHE A 66 13.16 4.64 -1.32
C PHE A 66 14.18 5.46 -2.13
N GLY A 67 14.75 6.51 -1.53
CA GLY A 67 15.75 7.37 -2.17
C GLY A 67 15.22 8.56 -2.97
N THR A 68 16.15 9.27 -3.63
CA THR A 68 15.94 10.54 -4.36
C THR A 68 15.24 10.31 -5.68
N LYS A 69 14.22 11.13 -5.99
CA LYS A 69 13.36 10.97 -7.17
C LYS A 69 13.28 12.22 -8.02
N ALA A 70 12.96 12.03 -9.30
CA ALA A 70 12.38 13.07 -10.13
C ALA A 70 11.00 13.45 -9.54
N LYS A 71 10.78 14.74 -9.25
CA LYS A 71 9.67 15.26 -8.41
C LYS A 71 8.25 14.84 -8.81
N THR A 72 8.00 14.45 -10.05
CA THR A 72 6.62 14.33 -10.60
C THR A 72 6.16 12.91 -10.94
N ALA A 73 7.10 11.96 -11.06
CA ALA A 73 6.81 10.61 -11.56
C ALA A 73 6.05 9.72 -10.56
N HIS A 74 6.12 10.03 -9.26
CA HIS A 74 5.58 9.19 -8.18
C HIS A 74 4.67 9.96 -7.21
N ASP A 75 3.85 10.85 -7.76
CA ASP A 75 2.93 11.67 -6.97
C ASP A 75 1.70 10.85 -6.55
N MET A 76 1.80 10.20 -5.38
CA MET A 76 0.69 9.46 -4.78
C MET A 76 -0.49 10.35 -4.37
N GLY A 77 -0.25 11.65 -4.12
CA GLY A 77 -1.31 12.61 -3.81
C GLY A 77 -2.18 12.91 -5.03
N ARG A 78 -1.59 12.94 -6.23
CA ARG A 78 -2.36 12.98 -7.49
C ARG A 78 -3.18 11.70 -7.69
N GLU A 79 -2.59 10.53 -7.44
CA GLU A 79 -3.30 9.24 -7.52
C GLU A 79 -4.51 9.22 -6.58
N PHE A 80 -4.34 9.57 -5.31
CA PHE A 80 -5.40 9.66 -4.31
C PHE A 80 -6.56 10.57 -4.76
N ARG A 81 -6.23 11.77 -5.27
CA ARG A 81 -7.25 12.74 -5.73
C ARG A 81 -8.07 12.20 -6.90
N ILE A 82 -7.42 11.56 -7.88
CA ILE A 82 -8.09 10.99 -9.04
C ILE A 82 -8.97 9.82 -8.63
N LEU A 83 -8.45 8.89 -7.82
CA LEU A 83 -9.23 7.72 -7.36
C LEU A 83 -10.44 8.17 -6.52
N SER A 84 -10.24 9.11 -5.60
CA SER A 84 -11.34 9.65 -4.78
C SER A 84 -12.45 10.27 -5.62
N ALA A 85 -12.09 10.97 -6.71
CA ALA A 85 -13.05 11.56 -7.63
C ALA A 85 -13.75 10.51 -8.52
N LEU A 86 -13.08 9.41 -8.85
CA LEU A 86 -13.64 8.34 -9.68
C LEU A 86 -14.52 7.36 -8.90
N LYS A 87 -14.33 7.24 -7.59
CA LYS A 87 -15.03 6.29 -6.72
C LYS A 87 -16.54 6.31 -6.86
N GLU A 88 -17.14 7.48 -7.06
CA GLU A 88 -18.60 7.61 -7.21
C GLU A 88 -19.11 7.09 -8.56
N ALA A 89 -18.28 7.09 -9.61
CA ALA A 89 -18.68 6.78 -10.97
C ALA A 89 -18.10 5.45 -11.50
N TYR A 90 -17.08 4.90 -10.85
CA TYR A 90 -16.39 3.69 -11.29
C TYR A 90 -16.26 2.66 -10.15
N PRO A 91 -17.09 1.60 -10.15
CA PRO A 91 -17.17 0.64 -9.04
C PRO A 91 -15.88 -0.13 -8.72
N TYR A 92 -14.95 -0.21 -9.69
CA TYR A 92 -13.65 -0.85 -9.49
C TYR A 92 -12.59 0.09 -8.91
N CYS A 93 -12.94 1.36 -8.69
CA CYS A 93 -12.07 2.30 -8.01
C CYS A 93 -12.17 2.06 -6.48
N PRO A 94 -11.03 1.87 -5.78
CA PRO A 94 -11.03 1.67 -4.33
C PRO A 94 -11.59 2.87 -3.54
#